data_AF-A0AAV6CA46-F1
#
_entry.id   AF-A0AAV6CA46-F1
#
_cell.length_a   1.000
_cell.length_b   1.000
_cell.length_c   1.000
_cell.angle_alpha   90.00
_cell.angle_beta   90.00
_cell.angle_gamma   90.00
#
_symmetry.space_group_name_H-M   'P 1'
#
loop_
_entity.id
_entity.type
_entity.pdbx_description
1 polymer ?
#
loop_
_entity_poly.entity_id
_entity_poly.type
_entity_poly.pdbx_seq_one_letter_code
_entity_poly.pdbx_strand_id
1 'polypeptide(L)' 'LLATHKSISQYRGQWFDYRGARMIATYHPAYLLRNPAAKADVWVDLKKVMVELGLPLTRTRR' A
#
# COMPACT_ATOMS: atom_id res chain seq x y z
N LEU A 1 17.85 -3.22 16.50
CA LEU A 1 17.32 -3.20 15.11
C LEU A 1 16.63 -1.85 14.91
N LEU A 2 17.22 -0.98 14.09
CA LEU A 2 16.79 0.37 13.67
C LEU A 2 15.92 1.15 14.68
N ALA A 3 16.56 2.03 15.45
CA ALA A 3 15.99 2.90 16.48
C ALA A 3 14.98 3.94 15.95
N THR A 4 13.90 3.47 15.33
CA THR A 4 12.79 4.29 14.83
C THR A 4 11.50 3.58 15.16
N HIS A 5 10.81 4.06 16.20
CA HIS A 5 9.49 3.65 16.67
C HIS A 5 8.34 3.90 15.67
N LYS A 6 8.65 4.10 14.38
CA LYS A 6 7.64 4.43 13.38
C LYS A 6 6.92 3.16 12.96
N SER A 7 5.64 3.07 13.29
CA SER A 7 4.80 1.95 12.91
C SER A 7 4.70 1.88 11.38
N ILE A 8 4.51 0.68 10.83
CA ILE A 8 4.37 0.49 9.38
C ILE A 8 3.23 1.35 8.82
N SER A 9 2.22 1.65 9.64
CA SER A 9 1.12 2.57 9.35
C SER A 9 1.59 3.99 8.97
N GLN A 10 2.73 4.45 9.49
CA GLN A 10 3.30 5.78 9.18
C GLN A 10 4.10 5.80 7.88
N TYR A 11 4.55 4.65 7.39
CA TYR A 11 5.26 4.53 6.11
C TYR A 11 4.32 4.14 4.97
N ARG A 12 3.10 3.66 5.25
CA ARG A 12 2.13 3.34 4.21
C ARG A 12 1.68 4.58 3.45
N GLY A 13 1.33 4.39 2.18
CA GLY A 13 0.81 5.45 1.33
C GLY A 13 1.84 6.46 0.82
N GLN A 14 3.12 6.32 1.22
CA GLN A 14 4.25 7.11 0.73
C GLN A 14 5.00 6.36 -0.36
N TRP A 15 5.44 7.10 -1.37
CA TRP A 15 6.31 6.58 -2.42
C TRP A 15 7.75 6.59 -1.95
N PHE A 16 8.45 5.49 -2.19
CA PHE A 16 9.86 5.31 -1.92
C PHE A 16 10.57 4.96 -3.21
N ASP A 17 11.72 5.57 -3.46
CA ASP A 17 12.60 5.16 -4.54
C ASP A 17 13.59 4.12 -4.00
N TYR A 18 13.54 2.92 -4.58
CA TYR A 18 14.45 1.85 -4.24
C TYR A 18 15.07 1.26 -5.51
N ARG A 19 16.39 1.42 -5.65
CA ARG A 19 17.18 0.90 -6.78
C ARG A 19 16.61 1.28 -8.17
N GLY A 20 16.11 2.51 -8.30
CA GLY A 20 15.54 3.01 -9.55
C GLY A 20 14.09 2.60 -9.80
N ALA A 21 13.43 1.92 -8.86
CA ALA A 21 12.01 1.59 -8.93
C ALA A 21 11.22 2.32 -7.84
N ARG A 22 10.02 2.81 -8.19
CA ARG A 22 9.07 3.38 -7.22
C ARG A 22 8.36 2.25 -6.49
N MET A 23 8.39 2.29 -5.17
CA MET A 23 7.77 1.33 -4.27
C MET A 23 6.81 2.03 -3.31
N ILE A 24 5.73 1.36 -2.95
CA ILE A 24 4.85 1.78 -1.86
C ILE A 24 4.88 0.70 -0.78
N ALA A 25 5.02 1.09 0.48
CA ALA A 25 4.90 0.15 1.59
C ALA A 25 3.40 -0.12 1.87
N THR A 26 3.01 -1.39 1.98
CA THR A 26 1.65 -1.79 2.36
C THR A 26 1.63 -2.94 3.37
N TYR A 27 0.46 -3.36 3.84
CA TYR A 27 0.35 -4.48 4.79
C TYR A 27 0.54 -5.84 4.10
N HIS A 28 1.20 -6.76 4.81
CA HIS A 28 1.34 -8.14 4.35
C HIS A 28 -0.03 -8.86 4.34
N PRO A 29 -0.33 -9.75 3.37
CA PRO A 29 -1.60 -10.46 3.29
C PRO A 29 -1.96 -11.23 4.58
N ALA A 30 -0.97 -11.82 5.26
CA ALA A 30 -1.19 -12.50 6.54
C ALA A 30 -1.73 -11.58 7.65
N TYR A 31 -1.41 -10.27 7.62
CA TYR A 31 -1.97 -9.29 8.55
C TYR A 31 -3.46 -9.04 8.28
N LEU A 32 -3.87 -9.04 7.01
CA LEU A 32 -5.27 -8.87 6.60
C LEU A 32 -6.17 -10.02 7.02
N LEU A 33 -5.62 -11.22 7.19
CA LEU A 33 -6.36 -12.38 7.72
C LEU A 33 -6.75 -12.18 9.19
N ARG A 34 -5.92 -11.46 9.96
CA ARG A 34 -6.14 -11.18 11.38
C ARG A 34 -6.90 -9.88 11.61
N ASN A 35 -6.75 -8.90 10.71
CA ASN A 35 -7.42 -7.61 10.77
C ASN A 35 -8.05 -7.27 9.42
N PRO A 36 -9.31 -7.67 9.19
CA PRO A 36 -10.02 -7.41 7.93
C PRO A 36 -10.23 -5.92 7.64
N ALA A 37 -10.31 -5.06 8.65
CA ALA A 37 -10.51 -3.62 8.47
C ALA A 37 -9.34 -2.96 7.70
N ALA A 38 -8.14 -3.51 7.86
CA ALA A 38 -6.95 -3.06 7.15
C ALA A 38 -6.97 -3.35 5.63
N LYS A 39 -7.98 -4.07 5.11
CA LYS A 39 -8.14 -4.28 3.65
C LYS A 39 -8.46 -2.98 2.92
N ALA A 40 -9.24 -2.09 3.52
CA ALA A 40 -9.59 -0.80 2.92
C ALA A 40 -8.33 0.04 2.69
N ASP A 41 -7.45 0.04 3.68
CA ASP A 41 -6.15 0.68 3.66
C ASP A 41 -5.24 0.15 2.53
N VAL A 42 -5.10 -1.18 2.43
CA VAL A 42 -4.30 -1.81 1.36
C VAL A 42 -4.88 -1.50 -0.01
N TRP A 43 -6.22 -1.43 -0.13
CA TRP A 43 -6.86 -1.09 -1.39
C TRP A 43 -6.55 0.34 -1.83
N VAL A 44 -6.41 1.29 -0.90
CA VAL A 44 -5.97 2.66 -1.23
C VAL A 44 -4.54 2.65 -1.77
N ASP A 45 -3.64 1.88 -1.14
CA ASP A 45 -2.25 1.77 -1.60
C ASP A 45 -2.16 1.14 -3.00
N LEU A 46 -2.90 0.05 -3.25
CA LEU A 46 -2.94 -0.61 -4.55
C LEU A 46 -3.50 0.28 -5.66
N LYS A 47 -4.55 1.07 -5.38
CA LYS A 47 -5.08 2.03 -6.35
C LYS A 47 -4.03 3.06 -6.78
N LYS A 48 -3.16 3.53 -5.88
CA LYS A 48 -2.05 4.42 -6.23
C LYS A 48 -1.08 3.74 -7.18
N VAL A 49 -0.75 2.47 -6.94
CA VAL A 49 0.12 1.67 -7.84
C VAL A 49 -0.52 1.48 -9.21
N MET A 50 -1.81 1.18 -9.26
CA MET A 50 -2.53 1.02 -10.53
C MET A 50 -2.54 2.32 -11.34
N VAL A 51 -2.72 3.47 -10.71
CA VAL A 51 -2.64 4.78 -11.36
C VAL A 51 -1.23 5.03 -11.90
N GLU A 52 -0.19 4.76 -11.11
CA GLU A 52 1.20 4.90 -11.54
C GLU A 52 1.53 3.99 -12.74
N LEU A 53 0.99 2.77 -12.75
CA LEU A 53 1.16 1.82 -13.85
C LEU A 53 0.27 2.12 -15.07
N GLY A 54 -0.56 3.16 -15.03
CA GLY A 54 -1.51 3.48 -16.11
C GLY A 54 -2.61 2.43 -16.30
N LEU A 55 -2.85 1.59 -15.28
CA LEU A 55 -3.87 0.55 -15.34
C LEU A 55 -5.27 1.15 -15.16
N PRO A 56 -6.28 0.64 -15.89
CA PRO A 56 -7.65 1.10 -15.70
C PRO A 56 -8.10 0.67 -14.29
N LEU A 57 -8.36 1.64 -13.41
CA LEU A 57 -9.12 1.38 -12.20
C LEU A 57 -10.51 0.95 -12.64
N THR A 58 -10.83 -0.34 -12.51
CA THR A 58 -12.12 -0.90 -12.91
C THR A 58 -13.22 -0.02 -12.32
N ARG A 59 -13.95 0.69 -13.19
CA ARG A 59 -15.13 1.48 -12.82
C ARG A 59 -16.08 0.49 -12.16
N THR A 60 -16.27 0.61 -10.85
CA THR A 60 -17.44 0.02 -10.19
C THR A 60 -18.64 0.53 -10.98
N ARG A 61 -19.24 -0.35 -11.78
CA ARG A 61 -20.51 -0.05 -12.44
C ARG A 61 -21.49 0.25 -11.31
N ARG A 62 -21.90 1.52 -11.21
CA ARG A 62 -23.14 1.88 -10.53
C ARG A 62 -24.31 1.25 -11.28
#